data_AF-A0A7K5G056-F1
#
_entry.id   AF-A0A7K5G056-F1
#
_cell.length_a   1.000
_cell.length_b   1.000
_cell.length_c   1.000
_cell.angle_alpha   90.00
_cell.angle_beta   90.00
_cell.angle_gamma   90.00
#
_symmetry.space_group_name_H-M   'P 1'
#
loop_
_entity.id
_entity.type
_entity.pdbx_description
1 polymer ?
#
loop_
_entity_poly.entity_id
_entity_poly.type
_entity_poly.pdbx_seq_one_letter_code
_entity_poly.pdbx_strand_id
1 'polypeptide(L)'
;AEENKEKSQVYDAMAETLGDAWDALIIMLEKRQALLELTSVFFENALEFAVKIDQVEDFLKNAQEFDNTDSLRDLLLQQEHHTKELLEKSLALLNKSQELTEFIEEFKHEGPNANPELIQGAHSSCLKIDNLLEMLQDR
;
A
#
# COMPACT_ATOMS: atom_id res chain seq x y z
N ALA A 1 31.22 -30.15 -40.76
CA ALA A 1 30.07 -29.32 -41.17
C ALA A 1 28.93 -29.45 -40.16
N GLU A 2 28.53 -30.67 -39.79
CA GLU A 2 27.55 -30.97 -38.73
C GLU A 2 27.83 -30.29 -37.38
N GLU A 3 29.06 -30.35 -36.89
CA GLU A 3 29.47 -29.78 -35.60
C GLU A 3 29.24 -28.25 -35.49
N ASN A 4 29.21 -27.55 -36.63
CA ASN A 4 28.99 -26.10 -36.67
C ASN A 4 27.48 -25.75 -36.63
N LYS A 5 26.64 -26.67 -37.13
CA LYS A 5 25.18 -26.56 -37.11
C LYS A 5 24.61 -26.85 -35.72
N GLU A 6 25.17 -27.84 -35.03
CA GLU A 6 24.82 -28.19 -33.65
C GLU A 6 25.21 -27.06 -32.67
N LYS A 7 26.39 -26.43 -32.86
CA LYS A 7 26.79 -25.24 -32.09
C LYS A 7 25.87 -24.04 -32.35
N SER A 8 25.46 -23.80 -33.59
CA SER A 8 24.49 -22.73 -33.92
C SER A 8 23.17 -22.93 -33.18
N GLN A 9 22.64 -24.15 -33.15
CA GLN A 9 21.39 -24.47 -32.45
C GLN A 9 21.48 -24.25 -30.93
N VAL A 10 22.64 -24.56 -30.33
CA VAL A 10 22.87 -24.27 -28.90
C VAL A 10 22.90 -22.76 -28.65
N TYR A 11 23.54 -21.98 -29.52
CA TYR A 11 23.55 -20.52 -29.38
C TYR A 11 22.15 -19.91 -29.57
N ASP A 12 21.37 -20.41 -30.52
CA ASP A 12 20.00 -19.96 -30.75
C ASP A 12 19.10 -20.26 -29.53
N ALA A 13 19.19 -21.48 -28.97
CA ALA A 13 18.45 -21.87 -27.76
C ALA A 13 18.89 -21.08 -26.51
N MET A 14 20.18 -20.74 -26.40
CA MET A 14 20.70 -19.87 -25.34
C MET A 14 20.18 -18.44 -25.49
N ALA A 15 20.13 -17.91 -26.72
CA ALA A 15 19.59 -16.59 -26.98
C ALA A 15 18.10 -16.50 -26.64
N GLU A 16 17.33 -17.54 -26.97
CA GLU A 16 15.91 -17.66 -26.59
C GLU A 16 15.74 -17.71 -25.07
N THR A 17 16.46 -18.60 -24.38
CA THR A 17 16.39 -18.72 -22.91
C THR A 17 16.81 -17.42 -22.21
N LEU A 18 17.83 -16.73 -22.74
CA LEU A 18 18.27 -15.44 -22.20
C LEU A 18 17.24 -14.33 -22.45
N GLY A 19 16.59 -14.34 -23.61
CA GLY A 19 15.47 -13.46 -23.92
C GLY A 19 14.32 -13.64 -22.93
N ASP A 20 13.88 -14.89 -22.73
CA ASP A 20 12.82 -15.23 -21.78
C ASP A 20 13.18 -14.81 -20.34
N ALA A 21 14.43 -15.05 -19.92
CA ALA A 21 14.91 -14.65 -18.60
C ALA A 21 14.96 -13.12 -18.44
N TRP A 22 15.31 -12.40 -19.50
CA TRP A 22 15.34 -10.94 -19.52
C TRP A 22 13.93 -10.34 -19.45
N ASP A 23 12.99 -10.88 -20.23
CA ASP A 23 11.59 -10.45 -20.20
C ASP A 23 10.96 -10.72 -18.82
N ALA A 24 11.23 -11.89 -18.23
CA ALA A 24 10.79 -12.19 -16.86
C ALA A 24 11.37 -11.22 -15.82
N LEU A 25 12.63 -10.82 -15.97
CA LEU A 25 13.27 -9.83 -15.08
C LEU A 25 12.62 -8.46 -15.22
N ILE A 26 12.33 -8.01 -16.44
CA ILE A 26 11.63 -6.73 -16.68
C ILE A 26 10.27 -6.75 -15.98
N ILE A 27 9.47 -7.80 -16.20
CA ILE A 27 8.14 -7.94 -15.57
C ILE A 27 8.25 -7.88 -14.04
N MET A 28 9.22 -8.56 -13.44
CA MET A 28 9.45 -8.52 -11.99
C MET A 28 9.80 -7.11 -11.50
N LEU A 29 10.64 -6.39 -12.24
CA LEU A 29 11.05 -5.03 -11.88
C LEU A 29 9.89 -4.04 -11.98
N GLU A 30 9.08 -4.12 -13.04
CA GLU A 30 7.88 -3.29 -13.21
C GLU A 30 6.85 -3.54 -12.10
N LYS A 31 6.61 -4.79 -11.73
CA LYS A 31 5.71 -5.13 -10.62
C LYS A 31 6.24 -4.64 -9.28
N ARG A 32 7.55 -4.75 -9.05
CA ARG A 32 8.18 -4.22 -7.84
C ARG A 32 8.05 -2.70 -7.78
N GLN A 33 8.20 -2.00 -8.89
CA GLN A 33 7.98 -0.56 -8.96
C GLN A 33 6.53 -0.22 -8.61
N ALA A 34 5.55 -0.89 -9.22
CA ALA A 34 4.14 -0.67 -8.92
C ALA A 34 3.79 -0.93 -7.44
N LEU A 35 4.35 -2.00 -6.85
CA LEU A 35 4.20 -2.28 -5.41
C LEU A 35 4.73 -1.13 -4.55
N LEU A 36 5.90 -0.59 -4.88
CA LEU A 36 6.52 0.50 -4.13
C LEU A 36 5.71 1.80 -4.24
N GLU A 37 5.22 2.11 -5.44
CA GLU A 37 4.36 3.27 -5.68
C GLU A 37 3.05 3.16 -4.88
N LEU A 38 2.39 2.01 -4.93
CA LEU A 38 1.17 1.74 -4.18
C LEU A 38 1.40 1.81 -2.66
N THR A 39 2.53 1.28 -2.20
CA THR A 39 2.94 1.33 -0.79
C THR A 39 3.18 2.78 -0.34
N SER A 40 3.77 3.64 -1.18
CA SER A 40 3.96 5.06 -0.86
C SER A 40 2.61 5.75 -0.62
N VAL A 41 1.67 5.57 -1.55
CA VAL A 41 0.33 6.18 -1.45
C VAL A 41 -0.42 5.69 -0.21
N PHE A 42 -0.27 4.41 0.15
CA PHE A 42 -0.83 3.88 1.40
C PHE A 42 -0.29 4.62 2.63
N PHE A 43 1.03 4.78 2.74
CA PHE A 43 1.63 5.47 3.88
C PHE A 43 1.32 6.98 3.91
N GLU A 44 1.17 7.61 2.75
CA GLU A 44 0.69 8.99 2.65
C GLU A 44 -0.73 9.11 3.22
N ASN A 45 -1.66 8.24 2.81
CA ASN A 45 -3.02 8.21 3.36
C ASN A 45 -3.02 7.94 4.87
N ALA A 46 -2.17 7.03 5.35
CA ALA A 46 -2.06 6.71 6.78
C ALA A 46 -1.57 7.91 7.59
N LEU A 47 -0.56 8.62 7.08
CA LEU A 47 -0.04 9.82 7.69
C LEU A 47 -1.09 10.94 7.73
N GLU A 48 -1.80 11.16 6.62
CA GLU A 48 -2.86 12.15 6.57
C GLU A 48 -3.99 11.85 7.56
N PHE A 49 -4.35 10.58 7.72
CA PHE A 49 -5.36 10.16 8.69
C PHE A 49 -4.86 10.39 10.13
N ALA A 50 -3.63 9.99 10.44
CA ALA A 50 -3.02 10.21 11.76
C ALA A 50 -2.97 11.70 12.14
N VAL A 51 -2.52 12.56 11.20
CA VAL A 51 -2.50 14.01 11.39
C VAL A 51 -3.92 14.54 11.63
N LYS A 52 -4.92 14.01 10.94
CA LYS A 52 -6.30 14.43 11.15
C LYS A 52 -6.84 14.04 12.53
N ILE A 53 -6.51 12.83 13.01
CA ILE A 53 -6.84 12.40 14.38
C ILE A 53 -6.25 13.38 15.39
N ASP A 54 -4.95 13.69 15.28
CA ASP A 54 -4.28 14.63 16.20
C ASP A 54 -4.98 16.01 16.21
N GLN A 55 -5.36 16.53 15.04
CA GLN A 55 -6.10 17.78 14.93
C GLN A 55 -7.47 17.73 15.61
N VAL A 56 -8.18 16.61 15.49
CA VAL A 56 -9.50 16.42 16.12
C VAL A 56 -9.36 16.29 17.64
N GLU A 57 -8.36 15.54 18.12
CA GLU A 57 -8.07 15.43 19.54
C GLU A 57 -7.73 16.80 20.16
N ASP A 58 -6.93 17.61 19.48
CA ASP A 58 -6.59 18.96 19.93
C ASP A 58 -7.79 19.90 19.90
N PHE A 59 -8.63 19.82 18.86
CA PHE A 59 -9.91 20.54 18.82
C PHE A 59 -10.81 20.18 20.02
N LEU A 60 -10.94 18.89 20.34
CA LEU A 60 -11.77 18.42 21.47
C LEU A 60 -11.24 18.89 22.82
N LYS A 61 -9.92 18.97 23.01
CA LYS A 61 -9.31 19.53 24.23
C LYS A 61 -9.66 21.01 24.42
N ASN A 62 -9.65 21.78 23.33
CA ASN A 62 -9.92 23.21 23.35
C ASN A 62 -11.42 23.55 23.36
N ALA A 63 -12.30 22.58 23.05
CA ALA A 63 -13.74 22.78 23.01
C ALA A 63 -14.38 23.15 24.36
N GLN A 64 -13.66 23.00 25.49
CA GLN A 64 -14.11 23.46 26.81
C GLN A 64 -14.08 24.99 26.97
N GLU A 65 -13.49 25.75 26.05
CA GLU A 65 -13.37 27.21 26.14
C GLU A 65 -14.59 27.97 25.58
N PHE A 66 -15.60 27.26 25.05
CA PHE A 66 -16.78 27.87 24.42
C PHE A 66 -17.92 28.12 25.41
N ASP A 67 -17.94 29.31 26.03
CA ASP A 67 -18.91 29.70 27.08
C ASP A 67 -20.17 30.45 26.57
N ASN A 68 -20.30 30.77 25.27
CA ASN A 68 -21.44 31.55 24.74
C ASN A 68 -22.23 30.84 23.62
N THR A 69 -23.50 31.20 23.45
CA THR A 69 -24.43 30.52 22.53
C THR A 69 -24.06 30.61 21.04
N ASP A 70 -23.45 31.72 20.61
CA ASP A 70 -23.00 31.87 19.22
C ASP A 70 -21.78 30.97 18.95
N SER A 71 -20.89 30.85 19.94
CA SER A 71 -19.71 29.97 19.88
C SER A 71 -20.06 28.48 19.89
N LEU A 72 -21.20 28.09 20.49
CA LEU A 72 -21.70 26.72 20.44
C LEU A 72 -22.16 26.33 19.03
N ARG A 73 -22.71 27.27 18.25
CA ARG A 73 -23.13 27.01 16.88
C ARG A 73 -21.93 26.81 15.96
N ASP A 74 -20.90 27.64 16.13
CA ASP A 74 -19.65 27.51 15.37
C ASP A 74 -18.92 26.22 15.74
N LEU A 75 -18.91 25.84 17.02
CA LEU A 75 -18.38 24.55 17.49
C LEU A 75 -19.08 23.36 16.80
N LEU A 76 -20.41 23.37 16.71
CA LEU A 76 -21.17 22.32 16.02
C LEU A 76 -20.79 22.20 14.54
N LEU A 77 -20.67 23.33 13.84
CA LEU A 77 -20.26 23.35 12.43
C LEU A 77 -18.84 22.80 12.24
N GLN A 78 -17.91 23.18 13.13
CA GLN A 78 -16.56 22.65 13.11
C GLN A 78 -16.54 21.15 13.41
N GLN A 79 -17.31 20.68 14.38
CA GLN A 79 -17.42 19.25 14.70
C GLN A 79 -17.93 18.45 13.49
N GLU A 80 -18.97 18.93 12.80
CA GLU A 80 -19.49 18.28 11.59
C GLU A 80 -18.43 18.19 10.50
N HIS A 81 -17.70 19.29 10.26
CA HIS A 81 -16.59 19.33 9.31
C HIS A 81 -15.47 18.34 9.68
N HIS A 82 -15.03 18.35 10.95
CA HIS A 82 -14.01 17.45 11.45
C HIS A 82 -14.41 15.97 11.29
N THR A 83 -15.66 15.65 11.64
CA THR A 83 -16.21 14.29 11.50
C THR A 83 -16.21 13.86 10.04
N LYS A 84 -16.65 14.73 9.13
CA LYS A 84 -16.66 14.44 7.70
C LYS A 84 -15.26 14.14 7.16
N GLU A 85 -14.30 15.03 7.40
CA GLU A 85 -12.94 14.85 6.91
C GLU A 85 -12.25 13.60 7.52
N LEU A 86 -12.52 13.30 8.79
CA LEU A 86 -12.00 12.11 9.45
C LEU A 86 -12.51 10.83 8.76
N LEU A 87 -13.80 10.77 8.45
CA LEU A 87 -14.42 9.65 7.74
C LEU A 87 -13.89 9.51 6.31
N GLU A 88 -13.75 10.64 5.59
CA GLU A 88 -13.20 10.63 4.23
C GLU A 88 -11.76 10.09 4.19
N LYS A 89 -10.92 10.52 5.14
CA LYS A 89 -9.53 10.03 5.26
C LYS A 89 -9.45 8.57 5.71
N SER A 90 -10.28 8.16 6.66
CA SER A 90 -10.38 6.76 7.08
C SER A 90 -10.79 5.85 5.91
N LEU A 91 -11.79 6.27 5.13
CA LEU A 91 -12.23 5.53 3.95
C LEU A 91 -11.14 5.46 2.87
N ALA A 92 -10.44 6.58 2.60
CA ALA A 92 -9.33 6.60 1.65
C ALA A 92 -8.19 5.65 2.06
N LEU A 93 -7.87 5.62 3.36
CA LEU A 93 -6.88 4.69 3.93
C LEU A 93 -7.33 3.23 3.79
N LEU A 94 -8.58 2.91 4.14
CA LEU A 94 -9.13 1.55 4.04
C LEU A 94 -9.18 1.03 2.60
N ASN A 95 -9.62 1.86 1.65
CA ASN A 95 -9.63 1.48 0.24
C ASN A 95 -8.20 1.20 -0.25
N LYS A 96 -7.25 2.04 0.15
CA LYS A 96 -5.85 1.89 -0.27
C LYS A 96 -5.17 0.70 0.40
N SER A 97 -5.53 0.38 1.64
CA SER A 97 -5.02 -0.82 2.32
C SER A 97 -5.53 -2.09 1.67
N GLN A 98 -6.80 -2.13 1.25
CA GLN A 98 -7.35 -3.26 0.51
C GLN A 98 -6.59 -3.47 -0.81
N GLU A 99 -6.43 -2.40 -1.60
CA GLU A 99 -5.70 -2.46 -2.88
C GLU A 99 -4.25 -2.96 -2.69
N LEU A 100 -3.56 -2.48 -1.65
CA LEU A 100 -2.19 -2.92 -1.34
C LEU A 100 -2.12 -4.39 -0.90
N THR A 101 -3.03 -4.83 -0.05
CA THR A 101 -3.09 -6.23 0.40
C THR A 101 -3.42 -7.18 -0.75
N GLU A 102 -4.36 -6.81 -1.62
CA GLU A 102 -4.69 -7.56 -2.84
C GLU A 102 -3.46 -7.68 -3.76
N PHE A 103 -2.76 -6.55 -3.99
CA PHE A 103 -1.55 -6.55 -4.80
C PHE A 103 -0.44 -7.44 -4.21
N ILE A 104 -0.24 -7.40 -2.88
CA ILE A 104 0.76 -8.24 -2.20
C ILE A 104 0.42 -9.73 -2.31
N GLU A 105 -0.85 -10.09 -2.22
CA GLU A 105 -1.28 -11.49 -2.40
C GLU A 105 -1.13 -11.96 -3.85
N GLU A 106 -1.35 -11.12 -4.85
CA GLU A 106 -1.04 -11.45 -6.25
C GLU A 106 0.47 -11.63 -6.45
N PHE A 107 1.28 -10.74 -5.88
CA PHE A 107 2.74 -10.76 -5.96
C PHE A 107 3.35 -12.06 -5.40
N LYS A 108 2.67 -12.72 -4.46
CA LYS A 108 3.10 -13.97 -3.81
C LYS A 108 3.08 -15.21 -4.73
N HIS A 109 2.26 -15.23 -5.76
CA HIS A 109 1.95 -16.45 -6.54
C HIS A 109 2.71 -16.56 -7.86
N GLU A 110 3.72 -15.72 -8.10
CA GLU A 110 4.40 -15.67 -9.39
C GLU A 110 5.61 -16.58 -9.54
N GLY A 111 5.40 -17.62 -10.35
CA GLY A 111 6.45 -18.43 -10.96
C GLY A 111 6.50 -19.88 -10.47
N PRO A 112 7.08 -20.80 -11.27
CA PRO A 112 7.21 -22.22 -10.92
C PRO A 112 8.12 -22.48 -9.69
N ASN A 113 8.79 -21.44 -9.17
CA ASN A 113 9.62 -21.47 -7.96
C ASN A 113 9.19 -20.36 -6.99
N ALA A 114 7.94 -20.36 -6.51
CA ALA A 114 7.51 -19.44 -5.47
C ALA A 114 8.43 -19.56 -4.25
N ASN A 115 9.21 -18.50 -3.99
CA ASN A 115 10.19 -18.48 -2.90
C ASN A 115 9.42 -18.46 -1.56
N PRO A 116 9.62 -19.44 -0.66
CA PRO A 116 8.97 -19.42 0.66
C PRO A 116 9.25 -18.15 1.46
N GLU A 117 10.40 -17.51 1.26
CA GLU A 117 10.72 -16.22 1.90
C GLU A 117 9.86 -15.07 1.37
N LEU A 118 9.53 -15.07 0.06
CA LEU A 118 8.64 -14.08 -0.53
C LEU A 118 7.20 -14.26 -0.04
N ILE A 119 6.74 -15.52 0.05
CA ILE A 119 5.43 -15.85 0.61
C ILE A 119 5.32 -15.39 2.07
N GLN A 120 6.35 -15.68 2.87
CA GLN A 120 6.40 -15.26 4.27
C GLN A 120 6.48 -13.73 4.40
N GLY A 121 7.26 -13.07 3.54
CA GLY A 121 7.40 -11.62 3.49
C GLY A 121 6.09 -10.92 3.14
N ALA A 122 5.34 -11.44 2.16
CA ALA A 122 4.01 -10.97 1.79
C ALA A 122 3.04 -11.06 2.98
N HIS A 123 2.92 -12.23 3.59
CA HIS A 123 2.07 -12.44 4.77
C HIS A 123 2.45 -11.51 5.93
N SER A 124 3.75 -11.38 6.22
CA SER A 124 4.22 -10.45 7.25
C SER A 124 3.89 -8.99 6.93
N SER A 125 3.84 -8.62 5.66
CA SER A 125 3.52 -7.25 5.23
C SER A 125 2.04 -6.97 5.40
N CYS A 126 1.16 -7.89 5.00
CA CYS A 126 -0.28 -7.79 5.25
C CYS A 126 -0.60 -7.63 6.75
N LEU A 127 0.02 -8.45 7.61
CA LEU A 127 -0.15 -8.31 9.06
C LEU A 127 0.29 -6.93 9.60
N LYS A 128 1.35 -6.34 9.02
CA LYS A 128 1.80 -5.00 9.43
C LYS A 128 0.82 -3.91 8.99
N ILE A 129 0.20 -4.07 7.82
CA ILE A 129 -0.86 -3.18 7.35
C ILE A 129 -2.05 -3.27 8.31
N ASP A 130 -2.51 -4.47 8.63
CA ASP A 130 -3.65 -4.69 9.54
C ASP A 130 -3.38 -4.07 10.92
N ASN A 131 -2.21 -4.31 11.50
CA ASN A 131 -1.84 -3.73 12.80
C ASN A 131 -1.79 -2.19 12.78
N LEU A 132 -1.36 -1.59 11.66
CA LEU A 132 -1.34 -0.13 11.52
C LEU A 132 -2.77 0.43 11.43
N LEU A 133 -3.65 -0.23 10.68
CA LEU A 133 -5.05 0.16 10.58
C LEU A 133 -5.74 0.07 11.93
N GLU A 134 -5.56 -1.03 12.66
CA GLU A 134 -6.11 -1.22 14.01
C GLU A 134 -5.64 -0.11 14.95
N MET A 135 -4.34 0.16 14.99
CA MET A 135 -3.78 1.23 15.82
C MET A 135 -4.33 2.62 15.48
N LEU A 136 -4.60 2.92 14.21
CA LEU A 136 -5.16 4.21 13.81
C LEU A 136 -6.67 4.29 14.04
N GLN A 137 -7.39 3.17 14.02
CA GLN A 137 -8.84 3.13 14.24
C GLN A 137 -9.24 3.12 15.71
N ASP A 138 -8.36 2.61 16.59
CA ASP A 138 -8.60 2.57 18.04
C ASP A 138 -8.41 3.91 18.75
N ARG A 139 -7.83 4.90 18.07
CA ARG A 139 -7.62 6.26 18.56
C ARG A 139 -8.86 7.14 18.37
#